data_AF-A0A9D1F0I9-F1
#
_entry.id   AF-A0A9D1F0I9-F1
#
_cell.length_a   1.000
_cell.length_b   1.000
_cell.length_c   1.000
_cell.angle_alpha   90.00
_cell.angle_beta   90.00
_cell.angle_gamma   90.00
#
_symmetry.space_group_name_H-M   'P 1'
#
loop_
_entity.id
_entity.type
_entity.pdbx_description
1 polymer ?
#
loop_
_entity_poly.entity_id
_entity_poly.type
_entity_poly.pdbx_seq_one_letter_code
_entity_poly.pdbx_strand_id
1 'polypeptide(L)'
;MGLSASQARLLSITARLSDNELRSQTITTAKMSLASKTSEASSAYLDALNQTELMFSTYDADGNKTLQKLTGTSLTEYGSLKNQYGIINTDGQIMVSETDANNYLNSATMGEFLEKYGVAKVEDQEKDNPAYIDKATSIWGSDWKNWVTNG
;
A
#
# COMPACT_ATOMS: atom_id res chain seq x y z
N MET A 1 -63.18 -21.55 47.24
CA MET A 1 -62.82 -21.05 45.89
C MET A 1 -62.06 -19.70 45.90
N GLY A 2 -62.08 -18.88 46.96
CA GLY A 2 -61.39 -17.56 46.97
C GLY A 2 -59.86 -17.56 47.15
N LEU A 3 -59.28 -18.58 47.80
CA LEU A 3 -57.82 -18.67 48.05
C LEU A 3 -56.99 -19.06 46.80
N SER A 4 -57.58 -19.83 45.88
CA SER A 4 -56.92 -20.24 44.63
C SER A 4 -56.77 -19.08 43.65
N ALA A 5 -57.71 -18.12 43.65
CA ALA A 5 -57.69 -16.98 42.74
C ALA A 5 -56.64 -15.93 43.15
N SER A 6 -56.42 -15.70 44.45
CA SER A 6 -55.39 -14.75 44.92
C SER A 6 -53.97 -15.30 44.70
N GLN A 7 -53.74 -16.59 44.93
CA GLN A 7 -52.46 -17.24 44.64
C GLN A 7 -52.17 -17.27 43.14
N ALA A 8 -53.16 -17.57 42.29
CA ALA A 8 -53.00 -17.50 40.84
C ALA A 8 -52.64 -16.08 40.36
N ARG A 9 -53.25 -15.05 40.96
CA ARG A 9 -52.91 -13.65 40.66
C ARG A 9 -51.49 -13.31 41.09
N LEU A 10 -51.07 -13.71 42.28
CA LEU A 10 -49.71 -13.49 42.77
C LEU A 10 -48.68 -14.15 41.84
N LEU A 11 -48.93 -15.40 41.44
CA LEU A 11 -48.10 -16.14 40.50
C LEU A 11 -47.99 -15.44 39.14
N SER A 12 -49.09 -14.87 38.64
CA SER A 12 -49.09 -14.11 37.38
C SER A 12 -48.29 -12.81 37.48
N ILE A 13 -48.30 -12.14 38.64
CA ILE A 13 -47.50 -10.93 38.88
C ILE A 13 -46.03 -11.30 38.96
N THR A 14 -45.66 -12.37 39.67
CA THR A 14 -44.28 -12.86 39.76
C THR A 14 -43.75 -13.30 38.39
N ALA A 15 -44.57 -13.98 37.58
CA ALA A 15 -44.19 -14.35 36.22
C ALA A 15 -43.91 -13.12 35.35
N ARG A 16 -44.76 -12.08 35.44
CA ARG A 16 -44.55 -10.81 34.72
C ARG A 16 -43.35 -10.01 35.23
N LEU A 17 -43.04 -10.11 36.53
CA LEU A 17 -41.86 -9.46 37.11
C LEU A 17 -40.58 -10.15 36.61
N SER A 18 -40.55 -11.48 36.65
CA SER A 18 -39.42 -12.28 36.16
C SER A 18 -39.15 -12.07 34.66
N ASP A 19 -40.21 -11.98 33.84
CA ASP A 19 -40.08 -11.65 32.41
C ASP A 19 -39.52 -10.24 32.17
N ASN A 20 -39.98 -9.24 32.95
CA ASN A 20 -39.42 -7.88 32.89
C ASN A 20 -37.96 -7.83 33.32
N GLU A 21 -37.57 -8.63 34.32
CA GLU A 21 -36.20 -8.71 34.80
C GLU A 21 -35.28 -9.34 33.75
N LEU A 22 -35.71 -10.44 33.13
CA LEU A 22 -34.99 -11.08 32.02
C LEU A 22 -34.82 -10.12 30.83
N ARG A 23 -35.89 -9.40 30.45
CA ARG A 23 -35.83 -8.41 29.37
C ARG A 23 -34.91 -7.24 29.73
N SER A 24 -34.92 -6.80 30.98
CA SER A 24 -34.04 -5.74 31.47
C SER A 24 -32.56 -6.17 31.46
N GLN A 25 -32.27 -7.41 31.84
CA GLN A 25 -30.93 -7.98 31.73
C GLN A 25 -30.46 -8.03 30.28
N THR A 26 -31.32 -8.51 29.36
CA THR A 26 -31.03 -8.57 27.92
C THR A 26 -30.70 -7.17 27.36
N ILE A 27 -31.51 -6.16 27.71
CA ILE A 27 -31.27 -4.78 27.30
C ILE A 27 -29.96 -4.24 27.88
N THR A 28 -29.65 -4.58 29.14
CA THR A 28 -28.42 -4.13 29.81
C THR A 28 -27.19 -4.73 29.16
N THR A 29 -27.21 -6.02 28.85
CA THR A 29 -26.13 -6.69 28.09
C THR A 29 -25.98 -6.07 26.69
N ALA A 30 -27.08 -5.82 25.99
CA ALA A 30 -27.05 -5.17 24.67
C ALA A 30 -26.45 -3.76 24.74
N LYS A 31 -26.80 -2.97 25.78
CA LYS A 31 -26.20 -1.65 26.02
C LYS A 31 -24.70 -1.73 26.30
N MET A 32 -24.26 -2.68 27.12
CA MET A 32 -22.82 -2.89 27.38
C MET A 32 -22.07 -3.25 26.10
N SER A 33 -22.60 -4.17 25.29
CA SER A 33 -22.01 -4.53 24.00
C SER A 33 -21.94 -3.34 23.06
N LEU A 34 -23.02 -2.54 22.98
CA LEU A 34 -23.05 -1.33 22.16
C LEU A 34 -22.02 -0.30 22.63
N ALA A 35 -21.92 -0.03 23.94
CA ALA A 35 -20.94 0.88 24.50
C ALA A 35 -19.49 0.43 24.18
N SER A 36 -19.22 -0.88 24.27
CA SER A 36 -17.92 -1.43 23.88
C SER A 36 -17.61 -1.16 22.41
N LYS A 37 -18.56 -1.44 21.51
CA LYS A 37 -18.39 -1.19 20.07
C LYS A 37 -18.20 0.29 19.75
N THR A 38 -18.93 1.18 20.43
CA THR A 38 -18.79 2.62 20.25
C THR A 38 -17.43 3.12 20.74
N SER A 39 -16.92 2.55 21.84
CA SER A 39 -15.58 2.88 22.34
C SER A 39 -14.50 2.44 21.36
N GLU A 40 -14.59 1.22 20.83
CA GLU A 40 -13.66 0.69 19.83
C GLU A 40 -13.67 1.54 18.54
N ALA A 41 -14.86 1.88 18.03
CA ALA A 41 -14.99 2.75 16.87
C ALA A 41 -14.40 4.15 17.10
N SER A 42 -14.58 4.70 18.30
CA SER A 42 -13.99 6.00 18.68
C SER A 42 -12.48 5.93 18.75
N SER A 43 -11.92 4.86 19.33
CA SER A 43 -10.48 4.63 19.36
C SER A 43 -9.91 4.49 17.96
N ALA A 44 -10.49 3.65 17.10
CA ALA A 44 -10.05 3.50 15.72
C ALA A 44 -10.12 4.82 14.92
N TYR A 45 -11.14 5.66 15.19
CA TYR A 45 -11.24 6.98 14.59
C TYR A 45 -10.12 7.92 15.05
N LEU A 46 -9.84 7.98 16.36
CA LEU A 46 -8.75 8.79 16.90
C LEU A 46 -7.39 8.31 16.42
N ASP A 47 -7.19 7.00 16.32
CA ASP A 47 -5.96 6.40 15.79
C ASP A 47 -5.75 6.77 14.32
N ALA A 48 -6.79 6.68 13.49
CA ALA A 48 -6.73 7.08 12.09
C ALA A 48 -6.47 8.59 11.92
N LEU A 49 -7.03 9.42 12.79
CA LEU A 49 -6.80 10.88 12.76
C LEU A 49 -5.36 11.23 13.16
N ASN A 50 -4.80 10.51 14.13
CA ASN A 50 -3.43 10.74 14.61
C ASN A 50 -2.37 10.02 13.76
N GLN A 51 -2.79 9.16 12.83
CA GLN A 51 -1.89 8.42 11.97
C GLN A 51 -1.11 9.39 11.08
N THR A 52 0.20 9.47 11.33
CA THR A 52 1.12 10.23 10.49
C THR A 52 1.54 9.35 9.31
N GLU A 53 1.19 9.76 8.10
CA GLU A 53 1.53 9.04 6.88
C GLU A 53 2.59 9.80 6.09
N LEU A 54 3.62 9.09 5.62
CA LEU A 54 4.57 9.65 4.69
C LEU A 54 3.91 9.74 3.31
N MET A 55 4.02 10.90 2.68
CA MET A 55 3.52 11.14 1.33
C MET A 55 4.67 11.53 0.41
N PHE A 56 4.60 11.13 -0.85
CA PHE A 56 5.53 11.56 -1.87
C PHE A 56 4.79 12.13 -3.08
N SER A 57 5.46 13.00 -3.81
CA SER A 57 4.93 13.57 -5.05
C SER A 57 5.31 12.66 -6.22
N THR A 58 4.32 12.26 -7.00
CA THR A 58 4.49 11.50 -8.25
C THR A 58 3.84 12.26 -9.40
N TYR A 59 4.11 11.85 -10.64
CA TYR A 59 3.50 12.44 -11.82
C TYR A 59 2.56 11.41 -12.47
N ASP A 60 1.42 11.88 -12.98
CA ASP A 60 0.55 11.07 -13.82
C ASP A 60 1.08 11.01 -15.27
N ALA A 61 0.41 10.24 -16.12
CA ALA A 61 0.81 10.06 -17.52
C ALA A 61 0.77 11.37 -18.33
N ASP A 62 0.02 12.37 -17.87
CA ASP A 62 -0.14 13.69 -18.48
C ASP A 62 0.84 14.73 -17.88
N GLY A 63 1.69 14.33 -16.92
CA GLY A 63 2.69 15.17 -16.29
C GLY A 63 2.18 16.04 -15.13
N ASN A 64 0.96 15.81 -14.64
CA ASN A 64 0.45 16.52 -13.47
C ASN A 64 1.01 15.93 -12.18
N LYS A 65 1.37 16.81 -11.24
CA LYS A 65 1.86 16.42 -9.91
C LYS A 65 0.70 15.91 -9.06
N THR A 66 0.81 14.68 -8.59
CA THR A 66 -0.13 14.04 -7.65
C THR A 66 0.59 13.69 -6.36
N LEU A 67 -0.11 13.77 -5.22
CA LEU A 67 0.40 13.32 -3.93
C LEU A 67 -0.14 11.92 -3.65
N GLN A 68 0.76 10.97 -3.39
CA GLN A 68 0.40 9.59 -3.06
C GLN A 68 1.04 9.17 -1.74
N LYS A 69 0.36 8.28 -1.00
CA LYS A 69 0.91 7.67 0.20
C LYS A 69 2.18 6.88 -0.15
N LEU A 70 3.23 7.06 0.64
CA LEU A 70 4.48 6.32 0.53
C LEU A 70 4.27 4.94 1.15
N THR A 71 3.98 3.96 0.30
CA THR A 71 3.88 2.54 0.67
C THR A 71 5.03 1.77 0.04
N GLY A 72 5.34 0.56 0.54
CA GLY A 72 6.37 -0.30 -0.07
C GLY A 72 6.08 -0.60 -1.56
N THR A 73 4.81 -0.74 -1.92
CA THR A 73 4.37 -0.86 -3.31
C THR A 73 4.62 0.42 -4.10
N SER A 74 4.28 1.58 -3.54
CA SER A 74 4.51 2.88 -4.21
C SER A 74 6.00 3.17 -4.49
N LEU A 75 6.91 2.60 -3.70
CA LEU A 75 8.37 2.72 -3.90
C LEU A 75 8.89 1.80 -5.01
N THR A 76 8.27 0.63 -5.19
CA THR A 76 8.77 -0.44 -6.06
C THR A 76 8.05 -0.52 -7.41
N GLU A 77 6.93 0.19 -7.57
CA GLU A 77 6.14 0.19 -8.80
C GLU A 77 6.87 0.92 -9.95
N TYR A 78 6.95 0.25 -11.11
CA TYR A 78 7.51 0.82 -12.33
C TYR A 78 6.44 1.58 -13.10
N GLY A 79 6.71 2.83 -13.49
CA GLY A 79 5.79 3.62 -14.31
C GLY A 79 6.45 4.78 -15.04
N SER A 80 5.92 5.09 -16.22
CA SER A 80 6.33 6.25 -17.02
C SER A 80 6.20 7.54 -16.20
N LEU A 81 7.23 8.39 -16.23
CA LEU A 81 7.30 9.67 -15.50
C LEU A 81 7.31 9.56 -13.96
N LYS A 82 7.52 8.35 -13.41
CA LYS A 82 7.73 8.15 -11.97
C LYS A 82 9.21 8.01 -11.64
N ASN A 83 9.66 8.67 -10.58
CA ASN A 83 11.00 8.41 -10.02
C ASN A 83 10.99 7.02 -9.37
N GLN A 84 11.91 6.14 -9.78
CA GLN A 84 12.08 4.83 -9.16
C GLN A 84 12.92 4.97 -7.89
N TYR A 85 12.40 4.47 -6.78
CA TYR A 85 13.09 4.51 -5.49
C TYR A 85 13.50 3.10 -5.07
N GLY A 86 14.79 2.89 -4.85
CA GLY A 86 15.31 1.64 -4.30
C GLY A 86 15.27 1.64 -2.78
N ILE A 87 14.89 0.50 -2.17
CA ILE A 87 15.10 0.28 -0.74
C ILE A 87 16.53 -0.23 -0.57
N ILE A 88 17.37 0.50 0.16
CA ILE A 88 18.76 0.10 0.46
C ILE A 88 18.91 -0.31 1.92
N ASN A 89 19.71 -1.34 2.19
CA ASN A 89 20.11 -1.68 3.55
C ASN A 89 21.29 -0.81 4.03
N THR A 90 21.68 -0.97 5.30
CA THR A 90 22.81 -0.22 5.91
C THR A 90 24.15 -0.49 5.22
N ASP A 91 24.25 -1.61 4.50
CA ASP A 91 25.43 -2.04 3.77
C ASP A 91 25.43 -1.54 2.30
N GLY A 92 24.41 -0.74 1.91
CA GLY A 92 24.28 -0.17 0.57
C GLY A 92 23.72 -1.12 -0.49
N GLN A 93 23.20 -2.28 -0.10
CA GLN A 93 22.58 -3.25 -1.00
C GLN A 93 21.11 -2.87 -1.27
N ILE A 94 20.71 -2.87 -2.54
CA ILE A 94 19.35 -2.58 -2.97
C ILE A 94 18.47 -3.84 -2.94
N MET A 95 17.25 -3.71 -2.44
CA MET A 95 16.22 -4.74 -2.55
C MET A 95 15.71 -4.83 -3.99
N VAL A 96 15.79 -6.02 -4.56
CA VAL A 96 15.33 -6.33 -5.92
C VAL A 96 14.29 -7.46 -5.88
N SER A 97 13.55 -7.66 -6.97
CA SER A 97 12.62 -8.80 -7.03
C SER A 97 13.37 -10.13 -7.05
N GLU A 98 12.70 -11.21 -6.64
CA GLU A 98 13.29 -12.56 -6.69
C GLU A 98 13.71 -12.95 -8.11
N THR A 99 12.93 -12.53 -9.12
CA THR A 99 13.25 -12.71 -10.53
C THR A 99 14.55 -11.97 -10.91
N ASP A 100 14.71 -10.72 -10.47
CA ASP A 100 15.92 -9.94 -10.76
C ASP A 100 17.16 -10.54 -10.11
N ALA A 101 17.04 -10.97 -8.85
CA ALA A 101 18.11 -11.65 -8.14
C ALA A 101 18.52 -12.94 -8.85
N ASN A 102 17.55 -13.77 -9.26
CA ASN A 102 17.82 -14.99 -10.01
C ASN A 102 18.44 -14.71 -11.38
N ASN A 103 17.97 -13.70 -12.09
CA ASN A 103 18.54 -13.31 -13.38
C ASN A 103 19.97 -12.82 -13.21
N TYR A 104 20.26 -12.02 -12.19
CA TYR A 104 21.61 -11.54 -11.87
C TYR A 104 22.57 -12.68 -11.51
N LEU A 105 22.17 -13.58 -10.59
CA LEU A 105 23.00 -14.72 -10.17
C LEU A 105 23.33 -15.70 -11.30
N ASN A 106 22.39 -15.85 -12.24
CA ASN A 106 22.56 -16.75 -13.38
C ASN A 106 23.22 -16.06 -14.60
N SER A 107 23.75 -14.84 -14.46
CA SER A 107 24.39 -14.09 -15.54
C SER A 107 25.81 -13.72 -15.13
N ALA A 108 26.80 -14.05 -15.96
CA ALA A 108 28.20 -13.67 -15.74
C ALA A 108 28.51 -12.26 -16.27
N THR A 109 27.70 -11.75 -17.19
CA THR A 109 27.89 -10.43 -17.81
C THR A 109 26.59 -9.62 -17.83
N MET A 110 26.73 -8.29 -17.94
CA MET A 110 25.58 -7.40 -18.13
C MET A 110 24.76 -7.78 -19.37
N GLY A 111 25.43 -8.21 -20.45
CA GLY A 111 24.75 -8.66 -21.68
C GLY A 111 23.84 -9.85 -21.44
N GLU A 112 24.31 -10.87 -20.71
CA GLU A 112 23.51 -12.05 -20.35
C GLU A 112 22.35 -11.70 -19.41
N PHE A 113 22.53 -10.72 -18.52
CA PHE A 113 21.46 -10.23 -17.66
C PHE A 113 20.36 -9.55 -18.47
N LEU A 114 20.74 -8.66 -19.41
CA LEU A 114 19.81 -7.95 -20.28
C LEU A 114 19.06 -8.89 -21.24
N GLU A 115 19.73 -9.92 -21.76
CA GLU A 115 19.11 -10.95 -22.60
C GLU A 115 17.92 -11.63 -21.90
N LYS A 116 17.98 -11.83 -20.58
CA LYS A 116 16.88 -12.43 -19.80
C LYS A 116 15.64 -11.55 -19.69
N TYR A 117 15.76 -10.24 -19.92
CA TYR A 117 14.63 -9.33 -20.03
C TYR A 117 14.14 -9.16 -21.48
N GLY A 118 14.66 -9.96 -22.41
CA GLY A 118 14.37 -9.81 -23.84
C GLY A 118 14.99 -8.56 -24.45
N VAL A 119 15.88 -7.88 -23.73
CA VAL A 119 16.76 -6.85 -24.28
C VAL A 119 17.88 -7.63 -24.95
N ALA A 120 17.71 -7.95 -26.24
CA ALA A 120 18.72 -8.65 -27.01
C ALA A 120 20.08 -7.98 -26.81
N LYS A 121 21.18 -8.77 -26.84
CA LYS A 121 22.48 -8.20 -27.20
C LYS A 121 22.20 -7.30 -28.39
N VAL A 122 22.48 -6.02 -28.24
CA VAL A 122 22.64 -5.18 -29.41
C VAL A 122 23.79 -5.88 -30.13
N GLU A 123 23.47 -6.70 -31.15
CA GLU A 123 24.46 -7.31 -32.04
C GLU A 123 25.44 -6.20 -32.35
N ASP A 124 26.74 -6.47 -32.19
CA ASP A 124 27.83 -5.52 -32.45
C ASP A 124 27.38 -4.60 -33.59
N GLN A 125 26.94 -3.38 -33.24
CA GLN A 125 26.29 -2.57 -34.25
C GLN A 125 27.38 -2.26 -35.25
N GLU A 126 27.18 -2.72 -36.49
CA GLU A 126 28.10 -2.47 -37.61
C GLU A 126 28.25 -0.96 -37.92
N LYS A 127 27.59 -0.11 -37.14
CA LYS A 127 27.74 1.33 -37.09
C LYS A 127 27.91 1.73 -35.63
N ASP A 128 29.00 2.43 -35.34
CA ASP A 128 29.15 3.20 -34.11
C ASP A 128 27.86 3.99 -33.84
N ASN A 129 27.60 4.34 -32.60
CA ASN A 129 26.60 5.36 -32.30
C ASN A 129 27.14 6.74 -32.72
N PRO A 130 26.94 7.17 -34.00
CA PRO A 130 26.53 8.54 -34.20
C PRO A 130 25.23 8.71 -35.00
N ALA A 131 24.53 7.63 -35.39
CA ALA A 131 23.25 7.76 -36.11
C ALA A 131 22.15 8.49 -35.32
N TYR A 132 22.33 8.68 -34.01
CA TYR A 132 21.40 9.41 -33.14
C TYR A 132 21.96 10.73 -32.60
N ILE A 133 23.18 11.14 -33.00
CA ILE A 133 23.75 12.44 -32.56
C ILE A 133 22.85 13.59 -33.03
N ASP A 134 22.32 13.52 -34.25
CA ASP A 134 21.45 14.59 -34.78
C ASP A 134 20.13 14.69 -34.01
N LYS A 135 19.55 13.54 -33.60
CA LYS A 135 18.35 13.51 -32.77
C LYS A 135 18.64 13.98 -31.34
N ALA A 136 19.74 13.55 -30.74
CA ALA A 136 20.15 13.98 -29.40
C ALA A 136 20.41 15.48 -29.34
N THR A 137 21.05 16.05 -30.37
CA THR A 137 21.31 17.49 -30.50
C THR A 137 20.00 18.28 -30.71
N SER A 138 19.06 17.72 -31.49
CA SER A 138 17.72 18.30 -31.68
C SER A 138 16.89 18.33 -30.40
N ILE A 139 17.03 17.33 -29.53
CA ILE A 139 16.18 17.18 -28.33
C ILE A 139 16.82 17.88 -27.12
N TRP A 140 18.13 17.79 -26.97
CA TRP A 140 18.85 18.22 -25.75
C TRP A 140 19.85 19.36 -25.98
N GLY A 141 19.97 19.88 -27.21
CA GLY A 141 20.95 20.92 -27.57
C GLY A 141 22.36 20.37 -27.71
N SER A 142 23.33 21.19 -28.12
CA SER A 142 24.72 20.75 -28.42
C SER A 142 25.51 20.21 -27.21
N ASP A 143 25.05 20.51 -26.00
CA ASP A 143 25.86 20.38 -24.79
C ASP A 143 25.69 19.03 -24.09
N TRP A 144 24.78 18.18 -24.57
CA TRP A 144 24.50 16.85 -24.01
C TRP A 144 25.76 15.97 -23.90
N LYS A 145 26.74 16.18 -24.80
CA LYS A 145 28.02 15.46 -24.80
C LYS A 145 28.81 15.66 -23.50
N ASN A 146 28.61 16.77 -22.79
CA ASN A 146 29.31 17.07 -21.53
C ASN A 146 28.71 16.33 -20.32
N TRP A 147 27.52 15.74 -20.46
CA TRP A 147 26.86 15.00 -19.39
C TRP A 147 27.34 13.55 -19.31
N VAL A 148 27.82 12.99 -20.42
CA VAL A 148 28.34 11.60 -20.49
C VAL A 148 29.76 11.51 -19.92
N THR A 149 30.54 12.59 -19.96
CA THR A 149 31.96 12.61 -19.56
C THR A 149 32.21 12.99 -18.12
N ASN A 150 31.19 13.35 -17.33
CA ASN A 150 31.33 13.72 -15.91
C ASN A 150 30.47 12.87 -14.95
N GLY A 151 30.06 11.67 -15.37
CA GLY A 151 29.37 10.68 -14.54
C GLY A 151 30.27 9.53 -14.14
#